data_AF-A0A9E3LI84-F1
#
_entry.id   AF-A0A9E3LI84-F1
#
_cell.length_a   1.000
_cell.length_b   1.000
_cell.length_c   1.000
_cell.angle_alpha   90.00
_cell.angle_beta   90.00
_cell.angle_gamma   90.00
#
_symmetry.space_group_name_H-M   'P 1'
#
loop_
_entity.id
_entity.type
_entity.pdbx_description
1 polymer ?
#
loop_
_entity_poly.entity_id
_entity_poly.type
_entity_poly.pdbx_seq_one_letter_code
_entity_poly.pdbx_strand_id
1 'polypeptide(L)'
;MTKKEKEKQPDKVNFEDLNSVFENNLKIYNQYLESFKNVGSIQNNFSSFTANIPNTNNFTINDLSNLIAPTMTKMMESLKNFQIGVQQNPKTYFDQLNKWISQIASLNFYFVTKASGGAANPVVLEEKTDKRFSNEEWKSNLFFDFIKQFYLISTNFLNNLIENVEFKDPKDKRLMQFYLKQLNSALSPSNLAFTNPEVLKKTVDEKGNNLAKGYENYKKDFEKHPNKLFIQQSKAGEFEIGKNLATTKGKVIFKNNLFELIQYDCTTDQQYAKPMLVIPPFI
;
A
#
# COMPACT_ATOMS: atom_id res chain seq x y z
N MET A 1 -56.35 -27.28 12.59
CA MET A 1 -55.56 -26.46 11.65
C MET A 1 -54.38 -25.89 12.40
N THR A 2 -53.21 -26.49 12.22
CA THR A 2 -52.00 -26.25 13.01
C THR A 2 -50.84 -26.10 12.04
N LYS A 3 -50.20 -24.94 12.00
CA LYS A 3 -48.81 -24.76 11.55
C LYS A 3 -48.28 -23.46 12.19
N LYS A 4 -47.54 -23.62 13.29
CA LYS A 4 -46.63 -22.59 13.81
C LYS A 4 -45.36 -22.66 12.96
N GLU A 5 -45.01 -21.55 12.32
CA GLU A 5 -43.74 -21.37 11.63
C GLU A 5 -42.60 -21.40 12.64
N LYS A 6 -41.60 -22.24 12.40
CA LYS A 6 -40.35 -22.28 13.18
C LYS A 6 -39.39 -21.25 12.57
N GLU A 7 -39.12 -20.18 13.31
CA GLU A 7 -37.97 -19.31 13.06
C GLU A 7 -36.68 -20.13 13.16
N LYS A 8 -35.89 -20.16 12.08
CA LYS A 8 -34.51 -20.66 12.11
C LYS A 8 -33.63 -19.55 12.68
N GLN A 9 -33.04 -19.79 13.86
CA GLN A 9 -31.92 -18.99 14.36
C GLN A 9 -30.77 -19.00 13.34
N PRO A 10 -30.09 -17.86 13.10
CA PRO A 10 -28.91 -17.82 12.24
C PRO A 10 -27.78 -18.63 12.87
N ASP A 11 -27.13 -19.48 12.07
CA ASP A 11 -25.96 -20.26 12.48
C ASP A 11 -24.90 -19.32 13.08
N LYS A 12 -24.57 -19.53 14.36
CA LYS A 12 -23.47 -18.81 15.02
C LYS A 12 -22.19 -19.08 14.23
N VAL A 13 -21.56 -18.02 13.74
CA VAL A 13 -20.25 -18.08 13.09
C VAL A 13 -19.27 -18.76 14.04
N ASN A 14 -18.70 -19.90 13.63
CA ASN A 14 -17.70 -20.61 14.40
C ASN A 14 -16.34 -19.93 14.22
N PHE A 15 -15.97 -19.08 15.19
CA PHE A 15 -14.70 -18.34 15.17
C PHE A 15 -13.46 -19.22 15.44
N GLU A 16 -13.64 -20.48 15.84
CA GLU A 16 -12.51 -21.39 16.11
C GLU A 16 -11.73 -21.76 14.83
N ASP A 17 -12.42 -21.92 13.70
CA ASP A 17 -11.78 -22.23 12.41
C ASP A 17 -10.99 -21.02 11.87
N LEU A 18 -11.47 -19.81 12.14
CA LEU A 18 -10.75 -18.57 11.82
C LEU A 18 -9.45 -18.42 12.61
N ASN A 19 -9.39 -19.00 13.81
CA ASN A 19 -8.21 -18.95 14.66
C ASN A 19 -7.03 -19.70 14.03
N SER A 20 -7.28 -20.84 13.38
CA SER A 20 -6.25 -21.61 12.68
C SER A 20 -5.67 -20.87 11.46
N VAL A 21 -6.53 -20.17 10.73
CA VAL A 21 -6.15 -19.33 9.58
C VAL A 21 -5.40 -18.09 10.08
N PHE A 22 -5.81 -17.52 11.20
CA PHE A 22 -5.18 -16.35 11.83
C PHE A 22 -3.77 -16.67 12.33
N GLU A 23 -3.60 -17.78 13.07
CA GLU A 23 -2.29 -18.23 13.57
C GLU A 23 -1.33 -18.56 12.43
N ASN A 24 -1.81 -19.22 11.36
CA ASN A 24 -0.96 -19.54 10.22
C ASN A 24 -0.51 -18.27 9.47
N ASN A 25 -1.39 -17.29 9.31
CA ASN A 25 -1.05 -16.02 8.68
C ASN A 25 -0.17 -15.13 9.58
N LEU A 26 -0.41 -15.11 10.89
CA LEU A 26 0.48 -14.46 11.86
C LEU A 26 1.87 -15.05 11.82
N LYS A 27 2.00 -16.37 11.66
CA LYS A 27 3.29 -17.03 11.48
C LYS A 27 4.01 -16.57 10.21
N ILE A 28 3.29 -16.48 9.08
CA ILE A 28 3.84 -15.95 7.81
C ILE A 28 4.28 -14.49 7.98
N TYR A 29 3.47 -13.68 8.67
CA TYR A 29 3.77 -12.28 8.91
C TYR A 29 4.93 -12.08 9.89
N ASN A 30 5.00 -12.87 10.96
CA ASN A 30 6.14 -12.87 11.88
C ASN A 30 7.40 -13.34 11.17
N GLN A 31 7.32 -14.37 10.31
CA GLN A 31 8.46 -14.79 9.48
C GLN A 31 8.90 -13.68 8.51
N TYR A 32 7.96 -12.93 7.93
CA TYR A 32 8.24 -11.74 7.12
C TYR A 32 8.87 -10.63 7.95
N LEU A 33 8.34 -10.27 9.12
CA LEU A 33 8.90 -9.23 9.99
C LEU A 33 10.28 -9.61 10.60
N GLU A 34 10.47 -10.87 10.98
CA GLU A 34 11.77 -11.40 11.43
C GLU A 34 12.81 -11.32 10.31
N SER A 35 12.40 -11.45 9.04
CA SER A 35 13.30 -11.24 7.90
C SER A 35 13.80 -9.79 7.78
N PHE A 36 13.06 -8.82 8.33
CA PHE A 36 13.48 -7.41 8.41
C PHE A 36 14.26 -7.06 9.69
N LYS A 37 14.12 -7.82 10.78
CA LYS A 37 14.87 -7.53 12.03
C LYS A 37 16.38 -7.72 11.86
N ASN A 38 16.80 -8.58 10.92
CA ASN A 38 18.20 -8.75 10.54
C ASN A 38 18.54 -7.93 9.28
N VAL A 39 18.42 -6.60 9.35
CA VAL A 39 18.71 -5.67 8.24
C VAL A 39 20.13 -5.85 7.66
N GLY A 40 21.07 -6.41 8.43
CA GLY A 40 22.43 -6.73 8.00
C GLY A 40 22.56 -7.99 7.12
N SER A 41 21.52 -8.81 6.96
CA SER A 41 21.58 -10.09 6.22
C SER A 41 20.57 -10.21 5.07
N ILE A 42 20.05 -9.09 4.56
CA ILE A 42 19.11 -9.05 3.42
C ILE A 42 19.63 -9.82 2.19
N GLN A 43 20.95 -9.95 2.02
CA GLN A 43 21.56 -10.68 0.92
C GLN A 43 21.39 -12.21 0.99
N ASN A 44 21.28 -12.79 2.20
CA ASN A 44 21.23 -14.24 2.40
C ASN A 44 19.80 -14.82 2.48
N ASN A 45 18.79 -13.98 2.74
CA ASN A 45 17.39 -14.42 2.84
C ASN A 45 16.66 -14.42 1.49
N PHE A 46 17.20 -13.78 0.45
CA PHE A 46 16.61 -13.78 -0.89
C PHE A 46 16.86 -15.09 -1.64
N SER A 47 17.95 -15.80 -1.33
CA SER A 47 18.35 -17.05 -1.99
C SER A 47 17.51 -18.25 -1.58
N SER A 48 16.90 -18.25 -0.40
CA SER A 48 16.02 -19.34 0.07
C SER A 48 14.63 -19.29 -0.55
N PHE A 49 14.19 -18.12 -1.04
CA PHE A 49 12.88 -17.93 -1.68
C PHE A 49 12.79 -18.50 -3.11
N THR A 50 13.93 -18.78 -3.74
CA THR A 50 14.02 -19.11 -5.19
C THR A 50 14.47 -20.54 -5.47
N ALA A 51 14.60 -21.40 -4.45
CA ALA A 51 15.23 -22.72 -4.58
C ALA A 51 14.53 -23.70 -5.53
N ASN A 52 13.32 -23.42 -6.02
CA ASN A 52 12.56 -24.30 -6.93
C ASN A 52 11.89 -23.54 -8.09
N ILE A 53 12.63 -22.74 -8.85
CA ILE A 53 12.13 -22.11 -10.08
C ILE A 53 12.75 -22.83 -11.29
N PRO A 54 11.94 -23.49 -12.16
CA PRO A 54 12.45 -24.16 -13.35
C PRO A 54 13.06 -23.15 -14.34
N ASN A 55 14.24 -23.50 -14.81
CA ASN A 55 15.09 -22.70 -15.69
C ASN A 55 14.46 -22.55 -17.07
N THR A 56 13.81 -21.41 -17.35
CA THR A 56 13.58 -20.96 -18.74
C THR A 56 13.81 -19.45 -18.86
N ASN A 57 14.79 -19.12 -19.71
CA ASN A 57 15.27 -17.81 -20.17
C ASN A 57 16.13 -16.96 -19.20
N ASN A 58 17.42 -16.90 -19.56
CA ASN A 58 18.58 -16.13 -19.06
C ASN A 58 18.31 -14.78 -18.36
N PHE A 59 17.76 -14.82 -17.15
CA PHE A 59 17.90 -13.75 -16.17
C PHE A 59 18.47 -14.37 -14.90
N THR A 60 19.70 -14.03 -14.56
CA THR A 60 20.39 -14.60 -13.41
C THR A 60 20.24 -13.72 -12.17
N ILE A 61 20.48 -14.29 -10.99
CA ILE A 61 20.52 -13.53 -9.72
C ILE A 61 21.59 -12.43 -9.77
N ASN A 62 22.66 -12.62 -10.55
CA ASN A 62 23.69 -11.61 -10.75
C ASN A 62 23.18 -10.44 -11.60
N ASP A 63 22.34 -10.70 -12.61
CA ASP A 63 21.70 -9.64 -13.40
C ASP A 63 20.71 -8.83 -12.54
N LEU A 64 19.88 -9.51 -11.74
CA LEU A 64 18.99 -8.85 -10.78
C LEU A 64 19.79 -8.00 -9.79
N SER A 65 20.84 -8.56 -9.20
CA SER A 65 21.73 -7.90 -8.26
C SER A 65 22.35 -6.64 -8.88
N ASN A 66 22.87 -6.72 -10.10
CA ASN A 66 23.47 -5.59 -10.79
C ASN A 66 22.45 -4.50 -11.16
N LEU A 67 21.21 -4.87 -11.48
CA LEU A 67 20.11 -3.92 -11.75
C LEU A 67 19.66 -3.19 -10.49
N ILE A 68 19.56 -3.89 -9.35
CA ILE A 68 19.09 -3.30 -8.09
C ILE A 68 20.21 -2.69 -7.25
N ALA A 69 21.47 -3.10 -7.44
CA ALA A 69 22.65 -2.65 -6.71
C ALA A 69 22.75 -1.11 -6.64
N PRO A 70 22.71 -0.34 -7.74
CA PRO A 70 22.84 1.12 -7.64
C PRO A 70 21.71 1.75 -6.81
N THR A 71 20.49 1.20 -6.89
CA THR A 71 19.33 1.64 -6.11
C THR A 71 19.50 1.27 -4.62
N MET A 72 19.96 0.04 -4.35
CA MET A 72 20.21 -0.49 -3.01
C MET A 72 21.37 0.24 -2.33
N THR A 73 22.45 0.51 -3.05
CA THR A 73 23.60 1.30 -2.57
C THR A 73 23.16 2.70 -2.17
N LYS A 74 22.41 3.40 -3.04
CA LYS A 74 21.88 4.74 -2.73
C LYS A 74 20.94 4.71 -1.53
N MET A 75 20.08 3.70 -1.43
CA MET A 75 19.19 3.54 -0.27
C MET A 75 19.99 3.33 1.03
N MET A 76 21.02 2.48 1.02
CA MET A 76 21.86 2.22 2.19
C MET A 76 22.72 3.42 2.58
N GLU A 77 23.24 4.16 1.61
CA GLU A 77 23.94 5.42 1.83
C GLU A 77 23.03 6.48 2.46
N SER A 78 21.81 6.60 1.93
CA SER A 78 20.78 7.49 2.44
C SER A 78 20.36 7.12 3.87
N LEU A 79 20.22 5.82 4.17
CA LEU A 79 19.94 5.32 5.52
C LEU A 79 21.10 5.61 6.49
N LYS A 80 22.35 5.42 6.05
CA LYS A 80 23.53 5.78 6.83
C LYS A 80 23.57 7.28 7.13
N ASN A 81 23.26 8.12 6.15
CA ASN A 81 23.24 9.58 6.31
C ASN A 81 22.10 10.01 7.24
N PHE A 82 20.95 9.36 7.17
CA PHE A 82 19.88 9.53 8.16
C PHE A 82 20.33 9.17 9.58
N GLN A 83 20.97 8.01 9.76
CA GLN A 83 21.49 7.60 11.08
C GLN A 83 22.51 8.60 11.62
N ILE A 84 23.40 9.12 10.78
CA ILE A 84 24.35 10.18 11.15
C ILE A 84 23.61 11.44 11.58
N GLY A 85 22.61 11.89 10.82
CA GLY A 85 21.81 13.06 11.16
C GLY A 85 21.06 12.92 12.50
N VAL A 86 20.54 11.73 12.78
CA VAL A 86 19.93 11.39 14.08
C VAL A 86 20.97 11.45 15.22
N GLN A 87 22.17 10.92 15.01
CA GLN A 87 23.25 10.95 16.01
C GLN A 87 23.78 12.36 16.28
N GLN A 88 23.79 13.22 15.25
CA GLN A 88 24.24 14.61 15.38
C GLN A 88 23.23 15.48 16.12
N ASN A 89 21.94 15.16 16.01
CA ASN A 89 20.85 15.90 16.65
C ASN A 89 20.00 14.98 17.55
N PRO A 90 20.57 14.43 18.64
CA PRO A 90 19.87 13.47 19.50
C PRO A 90 18.60 14.07 20.11
N LYS A 91 18.61 15.39 20.38
CA LYS A 91 17.44 16.11 20.91
C LYS A 91 16.23 15.99 19.99
N THR A 92 16.41 16.23 18.69
CA THR A 92 15.31 16.12 17.70
C THR A 92 14.70 14.72 17.71
N TYR A 93 15.53 13.69 17.76
CA TYR A 93 15.06 12.31 17.85
C TYR A 93 14.24 12.07 19.14
N PHE A 94 14.76 12.49 20.30
CA PHE A 94 14.05 12.34 21.57
C PHE A 94 12.74 13.15 21.60
N ASP A 95 12.71 14.34 21.03
CA ASP A 95 11.50 15.17 20.94
C ASP A 95 10.42 14.47 20.11
N GLN A 96 10.77 13.91 18.94
CA GLN A 96 9.83 13.14 18.13
C GLN A 96 9.42 11.84 18.81
N LEU A 97 10.33 11.16 19.51
CA LEU A 97 10.05 9.93 20.24
C LEU A 97 9.07 10.19 21.40
N ASN A 98 9.29 11.25 22.16
CA ASN A 98 8.40 11.67 23.24
C ASN A 98 7.01 12.04 22.72
N LYS A 99 6.95 12.71 21.57
CA LYS A 99 5.67 12.98 20.89
C LYS A 99 4.96 11.69 20.50
N TRP A 100 5.66 10.71 19.93
CA TRP A 100 5.08 9.40 19.60
C TRP A 100 4.60 8.66 20.84
N ILE A 101 5.40 8.60 21.92
CA ILE A 101 5.00 7.99 23.20
C ILE A 101 3.74 8.65 23.75
N SER A 102 3.68 9.99 23.72
CA SER A 102 2.50 10.75 24.16
C SER A 102 1.27 10.41 23.31
N GLN A 103 1.41 10.31 21.98
CA GLN A 103 0.32 9.92 21.08
C GLN A 103 -0.14 8.48 21.30
N ILE A 104 0.77 7.54 21.58
CA ILE A 104 0.42 6.16 21.93
C ILE A 104 -0.34 6.11 23.27
N ALA A 105 0.08 6.89 24.27
CA ALA A 105 -0.65 7.01 25.53
C ALA A 105 -2.05 7.59 25.31
N SER A 106 -2.17 8.64 24.48
CA SER A 106 -3.48 9.20 24.08
C SER A 106 -4.34 8.19 23.32
N LEU A 107 -3.74 7.32 22.50
CA LEU A 107 -4.46 6.26 21.78
C LEU A 107 -5.05 5.24 22.76
N ASN A 108 -4.29 4.84 23.77
CA ASN A 108 -4.81 3.95 24.81
C ASN A 108 -5.97 4.59 25.57
N PHE A 109 -5.84 5.86 25.96
CA PHE A 109 -6.93 6.59 26.61
C PHE A 109 -8.17 6.73 25.70
N TYR A 110 -7.95 7.07 24.43
CA TYR A 110 -9.00 7.14 23.41
C TYR A 110 -9.76 5.81 23.28
N PHE A 111 -9.02 4.70 23.19
CA PHE A 111 -9.59 3.37 23.07
C PHE A 111 -10.39 2.96 24.31
N VAL A 112 -9.82 3.12 25.51
CA VAL A 112 -10.52 2.83 26.78
C VAL A 112 -11.79 3.67 26.89
N THR A 113 -11.72 4.96 26.56
CA THR A 113 -12.90 5.85 26.59
C THR A 113 -14.00 5.36 25.65
N LYS A 114 -13.68 5.03 24.39
CA LYS A 114 -14.68 4.50 23.44
C LYS A 114 -15.21 3.13 23.86
N ALA A 115 -14.36 2.27 24.40
CA ALA A 115 -14.76 0.93 24.89
C ALA A 115 -15.73 1.03 26.09
N SER A 116 -15.60 2.06 26.92
CA SER A 116 -16.54 2.37 28.01
C SER A 116 -17.81 3.11 27.56
N GLY A 117 -18.01 3.30 26.25
CA GLY A 117 -19.17 4.02 25.70
C GLY A 117 -19.07 5.54 25.76
N GLY A 118 -17.91 6.09 26.13
CA GLY A 118 -17.65 7.53 26.13
C GLY A 118 -17.33 8.06 24.74
N ALA A 119 -17.60 9.36 24.52
CA ALA A 119 -17.18 10.06 23.32
C ALA A 119 -15.72 10.53 23.47
N ALA A 120 -14.88 10.21 22.50
CA ALA A 120 -13.50 10.69 22.42
C ALA A 120 -13.17 11.09 20.98
N ASN A 121 -12.33 12.12 20.83
CA ASN A 121 -11.82 12.53 19.53
C ASN A 121 -10.61 11.68 19.15
N PRO A 122 -10.46 11.29 17.86
CA PRO A 122 -9.30 10.55 17.40
C PRO A 122 -8.00 11.33 17.65
N VAL A 123 -6.93 10.61 17.96
CA VAL A 123 -5.61 11.20 18.25
C VAL A 123 -5.00 11.84 17.00
N VAL A 124 -5.19 11.20 15.85
CA VAL A 124 -4.75 11.67 14.55
C VAL A 124 -5.90 11.58 13.56
N LEU A 125 -6.09 12.62 12.76
CA LEU A 125 -7.04 12.62 11.65
C LEU A 125 -6.36 12.11 10.38
N GLU A 126 -7.08 11.28 9.64
CA GLU A 126 -6.67 10.92 8.28
C GLU A 126 -6.64 12.14 7.35
N GLU A 127 -5.78 12.10 6.33
CA GLU A 127 -5.85 13.10 5.26
C GLU A 127 -7.19 12.96 4.53
N LYS A 128 -7.87 14.08 4.25
CA LYS A 128 -9.19 14.08 3.59
C LYS A 128 -9.19 13.36 2.23
N THR A 129 -8.03 13.24 1.60
CA THR A 129 -7.82 12.61 0.30
C THR A 129 -7.48 11.13 0.39
N ASP A 130 -7.24 10.58 1.59
CA ASP A 130 -6.86 9.18 1.77
C ASP A 130 -8.09 8.26 1.71
N LYS A 131 -8.36 7.74 0.51
CA LYS A 131 -9.50 6.86 0.26
C LYS A 131 -9.39 5.48 0.94
N ARG A 132 -8.21 5.09 1.43
CA ARG A 132 -7.98 3.77 2.05
C ARG A 132 -8.82 3.56 3.31
N PHE A 133 -9.13 4.65 4.01
CA PHE A 133 -9.89 4.66 5.26
C PHE A 133 -11.31 5.20 5.09
N SER A 134 -11.86 5.15 3.87
CA SER A 134 -13.17 5.72 3.55
C SER A 134 -14.36 4.88 4.07
N ASN A 135 -14.17 3.59 4.33
CA ASN A 135 -15.20 2.74 4.90
C ASN A 135 -15.51 3.14 6.36
N GLU A 136 -16.79 3.22 6.73
CA GLU A 136 -17.24 3.61 8.08
C GLU A 136 -16.72 2.67 9.20
N GLU A 137 -16.46 1.39 8.90
CA GLU A 137 -15.89 0.43 9.86
C GLU A 137 -14.54 0.90 10.41
N TRP A 138 -13.78 1.69 9.66
CA TRP A 138 -12.53 2.30 10.13
C TRP A 138 -12.74 3.36 11.23
N LYS A 139 -13.98 3.73 11.56
CA LYS A 139 -14.35 4.71 12.60
C LYS A 139 -15.29 4.11 13.64
N SER A 140 -16.27 3.33 13.19
CA SER A 140 -17.31 2.75 14.05
C SER A 140 -16.79 1.56 14.86
N ASN A 141 -15.93 0.72 14.26
CA ASN A 141 -15.41 -0.48 14.91
C ASN A 141 -14.13 -0.17 15.69
N LEU A 142 -14.15 -0.50 16.99
CA LEU A 142 -13.04 -0.27 17.92
C LEU A 142 -11.71 -0.89 17.46
N PHE A 143 -11.75 -2.09 16.86
CA PHE A 143 -10.54 -2.79 16.43
C PHE A 143 -9.90 -2.13 15.20
N PHE A 144 -10.69 -1.87 14.16
CA PHE A 144 -10.20 -1.25 12.93
C PHE A 144 -9.75 0.20 13.15
N ASP A 145 -10.50 0.94 13.97
CA ASP A 145 -10.15 2.31 14.35
C ASP A 145 -8.83 2.36 15.14
N PHE A 146 -8.60 1.44 16.09
CA PHE A 146 -7.33 1.34 16.80
C PHE A 146 -6.14 1.08 15.86
N ILE A 147 -6.26 0.09 14.97
CA ILE A 147 -5.19 -0.26 14.01
C ILE A 147 -4.92 0.91 13.07
N LYS A 148 -5.97 1.59 12.57
CA LYS A 148 -5.82 2.80 11.75
C LYS A 148 -5.09 3.90 12.52
N GLN A 149 -5.51 4.22 13.74
CA GLN A 149 -4.88 5.27 14.55
C GLN A 149 -3.41 4.94 14.84
N PHE A 150 -3.11 3.69 15.19
CA PHE A 150 -1.74 3.24 15.41
C PHE A 150 -0.86 3.39 14.16
N TYR A 151 -1.40 3.01 12.99
CA TYR A 151 -0.75 3.22 11.70
C TYR A 151 -0.47 4.71 11.45
N LEU A 152 -1.48 5.58 11.57
CA LEU A 152 -1.34 7.02 11.31
C LEU A 152 -0.35 7.70 12.26
N ILE A 153 -0.36 7.34 13.55
CA ILE A 153 0.60 7.84 14.56
C ILE A 153 2.01 7.42 14.17
N SER A 154 2.22 6.16 13.80
CA SER A 154 3.54 5.62 13.45
C SER A 154 4.07 6.23 12.15
N THR A 155 3.22 6.38 11.12
CA THR A 155 3.63 7.01 9.86
C THR A 155 3.96 8.49 10.06
N ASN A 156 3.20 9.20 10.88
CA ASN A 156 3.46 10.60 11.21
C ASN A 156 4.75 10.76 12.01
N PHE A 157 5.05 9.86 12.95
CA PHE A 157 6.32 9.86 13.66
C PHE A 157 7.50 9.71 12.70
N LEU A 158 7.48 8.71 11.82
CA LEU A 158 8.57 8.48 10.87
C LEU A 158 8.73 9.65 9.87
N ASN A 159 7.62 10.19 9.37
CA ASN A 159 7.64 11.35 8.47
C ASN A 159 8.22 12.58 9.18
N ASN A 160 7.77 12.88 10.41
CA ASN A 160 8.30 14.00 11.19
C ASN A 160 9.79 13.81 11.51
N LEU A 161 10.22 12.58 11.78
CA LEU A 161 11.61 12.30 12.06
C LEU A 161 12.50 12.62 10.85
N ILE A 162 12.14 12.15 9.65
CA ILE A 162 12.89 12.47 8.42
C ILE A 162 12.82 13.97 8.09
N GLU A 163 11.69 14.63 8.39
CA GLU A 163 11.55 16.06 8.12
C GLU A 163 12.48 16.93 8.97
N ASN A 164 12.66 16.55 10.25
CA ASN A 164 13.42 17.35 11.22
C ASN A 164 14.89 16.90 11.39
N VAL A 165 15.27 15.74 10.86
CA VAL A 165 16.67 15.32 10.82
C VAL A 165 17.42 16.12 9.75
N GLU A 166 18.61 16.59 10.11
CA GLU A 166 19.50 17.27 9.18
C GLU A 166 20.19 16.26 8.25
N PHE A 167 20.16 16.53 6.95
CA PHE A 167 20.86 15.76 5.93
C PHE A 167 21.95 16.63 5.31
N LYS A 168 23.13 16.04 5.07
CA LYS A 168 24.23 16.72 4.39
C LYS A 168 23.90 17.08 2.93
N ASP A 169 23.22 16.17 2.22
CA ASP A 169 22.69 16.40 0.87
C ASP A 169 21.14 16.41 0.91
N PRO A 170 20.48 17.48 0.43
CA PRO A 170 19.03 17.52 0.26
C PRO A 170 18.46 16.39 -0.60
N LYS A 171 19.24 15.81 -1.52
CA LYS A 171 18.82 14.65 -2.34
C LYS A 171 18.62 13.41 -1.49
N ASP A 172 19.44 13.20 -0.46
CA ASP A 172 19.28 12.05 0.45
C ASP A 172 18.01 12.16 1.26
N LYS A 173 17.66 13.37 1.73
CA LYS A 173 16.38 13.62 2.41
C LYS A 173 15.20 13.22 1.52
N ARG A 174 15.20 13.66 0.25
CA ARG A 174 14.13 13.33 -0.72
C ARG A 174 14.06 11.83 -1.00
N LEU A 175 15.21 11.16 -1.09
CA LEU A 175 15.27 9.72 -1.32
C LEU A 175 14.74 8.93 -0.12
N MET A 176 15.09 9.32 1.10
CA MET A 176 14.52 8.75 2.33
C MET A 176 13.02 8.96 2.41
N GLN A 177 12.53 10.19 2.13
CA GLN A 177 11.10 10.48 2.08
C GLN A 177 10.37 9.59 1.06
N PHE A 178 10.96 9.38 -0.12
CA PHE A 178 10.41 8.49 -1.14
C PHE A 178 10.29 7.06 -0.63
N TYR A 179 11.37 6.45 -0.13
CA TYR A 179 11.32 5.07 0.34
C TYR A 179 10.46 4.88 1.57
N LEU A 180 10.46 5.84 2.51
CA LEU A 180 9.58 5.79 3.66
C LEU A 180 8.11 5.83 3.22
N LYS A 181 7.77 6.69 2.25
CA LYS A 181 6.40 6.72 1.70
C LYS A 181 6.01 5.38 1.10
N GLN A 182 6.91 4.71 0.39
CA GLN A 182 6.64 3.38 -0.17
C GLN A 182 6.45 2.32 0.93
N LEU A 183 7.30 2.30 1.96
CA LEU A 183 7.19 1.42 3.12
C LEU A 183 5.89 1.64 3.90
N ASN A 184 5.60 2.90 4.25
CA ASN A 184 4.36 3.29 4.93
C ASN A 184 3.13 2.91 4.10
N SER A 185 3.20 3.05 2.78
CA SER A 185 2.10 2.66 1.90
C SER A 185 1.93 1.15 1.87
N ALA A 186 3.02 0.37 1.80
CA ALA A 186 2.99 -1.09 1.76
C ALA A 186 2.46 -1.70 3.06
N LEU A 187 2.87 -1.16 4.22
CA LEU A 187 2.47 -1.59 5.56
C LEU A 187 1.09 -1.06 5.98
N SER A 188 0.36 -0.40 5.08
CA SER A 188 -0.98 0.10 5.38
C SER A 188 -1.93 -1.07 5.73
N PRO A 189 -2.73 -0.96 6.80
CA PRO A 189 -3.64 -2.03 7.19
C PRO A 189 -4.75 -2.27 6.15
N SER A 190 -5.00 -1.34 5.23
CA SER A 190 -5.92 -1.57 4.10
C SER A 190 -5.40 -2.62 3.11
N ASN A 191 -4.08 -2.87 3.08
CA ASN A 191 -3.47 -3.80 2.11
C ASN A 191 -3.52 -5.25 2.57
N LEU A 192 -3.82 -5.50 3.84
CA LEU A 192 -3.80 -6.84 4.43
C LEU A 192 -5.23 -7.32 4.63
N ALA A 193 -5.53 -8.52 4.11
CA ALA A 193 -6.87 -9.09 4.13
C ALA A 193 -7.47 -9.18 5.55
N PHE A 194 -6.62 -9.43 6.56
CA PHE A 194 -7.03 -9.63 7.95
C PHE A 194 -7.22 -8.33 8.75
N THR A 195 -6.73 -7.19 8.26
CA THR A 195 -6.97 -5.87 8.88
C THR A 195 -7.90 -4.99 8.06
N ASN A 196 -8.33 -5.45 6.89
CA ASN A 196 -9.23 -4.71 6.02
C ASN A 196 -10.70 -5.09 6.30
N PRO A 197 -11.54 -4.17 6.78
CA PRO A 197 -12.94 -4.45 7.12
C PRO A 197 -13.78 -4.88 5.91
N GLU A 198 -13.52 -4.32 4.74
CA GLU A 198 -14.26 -4.64 3.51
C GLU A 198 -13.95 -6.06 3.05
N VAL A 199 -12.68 -6.45 3.12
CA VAL A 199 -12.25 -7.81 2.77
C VAL A 199 -12.81 -8.81 3.76
N LEU A 200 -12.71 -8.55 5.06
CA LEU A 200 -13.26 -9.43 6.10
C LEU A 200 -14.76 -9.59 5.96
N LYS A 201 -15.51 -8.49 5.80
CA LYS A 201 -16.96 -8.51 5.59
C LYS A 201 -17.32 -9.35 4.37
N LYS A 202 -16.69 -9.09 3.23
CA LYS A 202 -16.91 -9.85 2.00
C LYS A 202 -16.54 -11.34 2.15
N THR A 203 -15.51 -11.64 2.95
CA THR A 203 -15.09 -13.01 3.25
C THR A 203 -16.13 -13.74 4.05
N VAL A 204 -16.75 -13.10 5.05
CA VAL A 204 -17.86 -13.68 5.81
C VAL A 204 -19.09 -13.86 4.91
N ASP A 205 -19.48 -12.83 4.17
CA ASP A 205 -20.65 -12.84 3.28
C ASP A 205 -20.55 -13.92 2.21
N GLU A 206 -19.37 -14.09 1.61
CA GLU A 206 -19.10 -15.10 0.58
C GLU A 206 -18.57 -16.44 1.14
N LYS A 207 -18.52 -16.62 2.47
CA LYS A 207 -17.96 -17.82 3.13
C LYS A 207 -16.58 -18.21 2.59
N GLY A 208 -15.71 -17.21 2.36
CA GLY A 208 -14.35 -17.38 1.85
C GLY A 208 -14.22 -17.52 0.33
N ASN A 209 -15.32 -17.59 -0.41
CA ASN A 209 -15.27 -17.79 -1.87
C ASN A 209 -14.62 -16.62 -2.62
N ASN A 210 -14.66 -15.40 -2.07
CA ASN A 210 -13.93 -14.24 -2.60
C ASN A 210 -12.41 -14.49 -2.64
N LEU A 211 -11.85 -15.12 -1.60
CA LEU A 211 -10.41 -15.43 -1.52
C LEU A 211 -10.03 -16.55 -2.51
N ALA A 212 -10.87 -17.58 -2.62
CA ALA A 212 -10.68 -18.65 -3.60
C ALA A 212 -10.67 -18.11 -5.04
N LYS A 213 -11.62 -17.25 -5.39
CA LYS A 213 -11.64 -16.56 -6.70
C LYS A 213 -10.41 -15.68 -6.90
N GLY A 214 -9.98 -14.95 -5.87
CA GLY A 214 -8.77 -14.12 -5.91
C GLY A 214 -7.51 -14.93 -6.19
N TYR A 215 -7.36 -16.09 -5.55
CA TYR A 215 -6.26 -17.02 -5.80
C TYR A 215 -6.29 -17.60 -7.21
N GLU A 216 -7.47 -17.98 -7.71
CA GLU A 216 -7.62 -18.47 -9.08
C GLU A 216 -7.25 -17.40 -10.12
N ASN A 217 -7.58 -16.13 -9.86
CA ASN A 217 -7.13 -15.01 -10.70
C ASN A 217 -5.61 -14.84 -10.65
N TYR A 218 -5.02 -14.85 -9.44
CA TYR A 218 -3.56 -14.78 -9.27
C TYR A 218 -2.84 -15.90 -10.01
N LYS A 219 -3.35 -17.13 -9.91
CA LYS A 219 -2.79 -18.29 -10.62
C LYS A 219 -2.79 -18.08 -12.13
N LYS A 220 -3.90 -17.62 -12.71
CA LYS A 220 -4.00 -17.32 -14.15
C LYS A 220 -3.02 -16.24 -14.59
N ASP A 221 -2.83 -15.21 -13.78
CA ASP A 221 -1.87 -14.14 -14.06
C ASP A 221 -0.43 -14.64 -14.02
N PHE A 222 -0.11 -15.46 -13.01
CA PHE A 222 1.20 -16.11 -12.87
C PHE A 222 1.50 -17.07 -14.03
N GLU A 223 0.54 -17.86 -14.46
CA GLU A 223 0.68 -18.80 -15.60
C GLU A 223 0.90 -18.06 -16.93
N LYS A 224 0.26 -16.91 -17.13
CA LYS A 224 0.46 -16.07 -18.34
C LYS A 224 1.82 -15.39 -18.37
N HIS A 225 2.33 -15.00 -17.21
CA HIS A 225 3.57 -14.26 -17.06
C HIS A 225 4.49 -14.92 -16.02
N PRO A 226 5.00 -16.13 -16.31
CA PRO A 226 5.88 -16.83 -15.38
C PRO A 226 7.08 -15.94 -15.05
N ASN A 227 7.41 -15.87 -13.76
CA ASN A 227 8.50 -15.05 -13.22
C ASN A 227 8.31 -13.53 -13.34
N LYS A 228 7.09 -13.04 -13.60
CA LYS A 228 6.74 -11.61 -13.52
C LYS A 228 5.51 -11.43 -12.63
N LEU A 229 5.57 -10.47 -11.70
CA LEU A 229 4.43 -10.10 -10.86
C LEU A 229 3.50 -9.14 -11.64
N PHE A 230 3.00 -9.59 -12.79
CA PHE A 230 2.10 -8.79 -13.62
C PHE A 230 0.65 -9.18 -13.33
N ILE A 231 -0.01 -8.41 -12.47
CA ILE A 231 -1.41 -8.63 -12.10
C ILE A 231 -2.31 -7.95 -13.14
N GLN A 232 -3.22 -8.71 -13.73
CA GLN A 232 -4.10 -8.21 -14.77
C GLN A 232 -5.16 -7.28 -14.16
N GLN A 233 -5.08 -5.98 -14.46
CA GLN A 233 -6.03 -4.98 -13.94
C GLN A 233 -7.28 -4.79 -14.81
N SER A 234 -7.21 -5.21 -16.07
CA SER A 234 -8.30 -5.09 -17.04
C SER A 234 -8.31 -6.27 -17.99
N LYS A 235 -9.45 -6.56 -18.63
CA LYS A 235 -9.53 -7.66 -19.57
C LYS A 235 -8.73 -7.33 -20.84
N ALA A 236 -7.81 -8.22 -21.19
CA ALA A 236 -7.05 -8.11 -22.42
C ALA A 236 -7.99 -8.12 -23.63
N GLY A 237 -7.75 -7.22 -24.60
CA GLY A 237 -8.53 -7.14 -25.83
C GLY A 237 -9.83 -6.34 -25.75
N GLU A 238 -10.21 -5.78 -24.59
CA GLU A 238 -11.40 -4.93 -24.50
C GLU A 238 -11.16 -3.48 -24.97
N PHE A 239 -9.91 -3.04 -25.11
CA PHE A 239 -9.59 -1.65 -25.50
C PHE A 239 -9.13 -1.55 -26.96
N GLU A 240 -9.85 -0.73 -27.72
CA GLU A 240 -9.56 -0.34 -29.09
C GLU A 240 -9.32 1.18 -29.14
N ILE A 241 -8.09 1.56 -29.51
CA ILE A 241 -7.68 2.96 -29.65
C ILE A 241 -8.56 3.64 -30.71
N GLY A 242 -9.08 4.82 -30.39
CA GLY A 242 -9.99 5.60 -31.21
C GLY A 242 -11.46 5.17 -31.13
N LYS A 243 -11.81 4.05 -30.49
CA LYS A 243 -13.20 3.58 -30.33
C LYS A 243 -13.71 3.64 -28.91
N ASN A 244 -12.96 3.07 -27.97
CA ASN A 244 -13.30 3.11 -26.54
C ASN A 244 -12.11 3.50 -25.65
N LEU A 245 -10.96 3.79 -26.25
CA LEU A 245 -9.78 4.38 -25.62
C LEU A 245 -9.27 5.54 -26.49
N ALA A 246 -8.81 6.63 -25.87
CA ALA A 246 -8.33 7.83 -26.57
C ALA A 246 -9.34 8.39 -27.61
N THR A 247 -10.60 8.53 -27.20
CA THR A 247 -11.74 8.90 -28.07
C THR A 247 -12.07 10.39 -28.08
N THR A 248 -11.29 11.23 -27.40
CA THR A 248 -11.50 12.68 -27.38
C THR A 248 -11.40 13.22 -28.81
N LYS A 249 -12.47 13.87 -29.27
CA LYS A 249 -12.54 14.40 -30.64
C LYS A 249 -11.43 15.42 -30.86
N GLY A 250 -10.71 15.26 -31.96
CA GLY A 250 -9.59 16.11 -32.32
C GLY A 250 -9.02 15.71 -33.67
N LYS A 251 -8.05 16.48 -34.15
CA LYS A 251 -7.42 16.28 -35.46
C LYS A 251 -5.91 16.44 -35.35
N VAL A 252 -5.18 15.65 -36.12
CA VAL A 252 -3.75 15.86 -36.32
C VAL A 252 -3.57 17.08 -37.21
N ILE A 253 -2.97 18.15 -36.67
CA ILE A 253 -2.74 19.42 -37.38
C ILE A 253 -1.30 19.59 -37.86
N PHE A 254 -0.38 18.80 -37.32
CA PHE A 254 1.02 18.76 -37.76
C PHE A 254 1.57 17.35 -37.55
N LYS A 255 2.44 16.89 -38.46
CA LYS A 255 3.09 15.58 -38.39
C LYS A 255 4.49 15.66 -38.94
N ASN A 256 5.45 15.06 -38.25
CA ASN A 256 6.80 14.81 -38.74
C ASN A 256 7.29 13.41 -38.32
N ASN A 257 8.58 13.13 -38.51
CA ASN A 257 9.18 11.83 -38.18
C ASN A 257 9.28 11.56 -36.67
N LEU A 258 9.05 12.57 -35.82
CA LEU A 258 9.19 12.47 -34.37
C LEU A 258 7.83 12.46 -33.66
N PHE A 259 6.85 13.24 -34.13
CA PHE A 259 5.57 13.37 -33.45
C PHE A 259 4.42 13.80 -34.37
N GLU A 260 3.21 13.60 -33.83
CA GLU A 260 1.97 14.15 -34.35
C GLU A 260 1.42 15.16 -33.35
N LEU A 261 1.04 16.36 -33.81
CA LEU A 261 0.38 17.38 -33.01
C LEU A 261 -1.13 17.23 -33.16
N ILE A 262 -1.80 16.93 -32.07
CA ILE A 262 -3.27 16.79 -32.02
C ILE A 262 -3.86 18.08 -31.46
N GLN A 263 -4.79 18.69 -32.21
CA GLN A 263 -5.68 19.74 -31.70
C GLN A 263 -7.03 19.11 -31.38
N TYR A 264 -7.44 19.18 -30.11
CA TYR A 264 -8.77 18.71 -29.69
C TYR A 264 -9.86 19.70 -30.09
N ASP A 265 -11.05 19.16 -30.39
CA ASP A 265 -12.23 19.96 -30.70
C ASP A 265 -12.68 20.74 -29.45
N CYS A 266 -13.17 21.97 -29.66
CA CYS A 266 -13.70 22.78 -28.58
C CYS A 266 -15.00 22.18 -28.03
N THR A 267 -15.11 22.02 -26.71
CA THR A 267 -16.32 21.54 -26.04
C THR A 267 -17.15 22.66 -25.40
N THR A 268 -16.68 23.90 -25.50
CA THR A 268 -17.30 25.13 -24.95
C THR A 268 -17.32 26.24 -26.00
N ASP A 269 -18.24 27.19 -25.86
CA ASP A 269 -18.40 28.32 -26.80
C ASP A 269 -17.21 29.30 -26.76
N GLN A 270 -16.59 29.45 -25.59
CA GLN A 270 -15.42 30.31 -25.37
C GLN A 270 -14.23 29.49 -24.88
N GLN A 271 -13.02 29.88 -25.32
CA GLN A 271 -11.76 29.29 -24.89
C GLN A 271 -10.82 30.39 -24.37
N TYR A 272 -9.88 30.00 -23.51
CA TYR A 272 -8.83 30.92 -23.07
C TYR A 272 -7.92 31.30 -24.23
N ALA A 273 -7.49 32.57 -24.27
CA ALA A 273 -6.64 33.09 -25.35
C ALA A 273 -5.27 32.40 -25.43
N LYS A 274 -4.74 31.89 -24.30
CA LYS A 274 -3.48 31.16 -24.24
C LYS A 274 -3.75 29.65 -24.34
N PRO A 275 -3.23 28.95 -25.36
CA PRO A 275 -3.42 27.50 -25.50
C PRO A 275 -2.60 26.73 -24.47
N MET A 276 -3.07 25.52 -24.13
CA MET A 276 -2.34 24.56 -23.30
C MET A 276 -1.68 23.52 -24.21
N LEU A 277 -0.36 23.38 -24.10
CA LEU A 277 0.40 22.32 -24.78
C LEU A 277 0.67 21.19 -23.78
N VAL A 278 0.25 19.97 -24.11
CA VAL A 278 0.54 18.76 -23.32
C VAL A 278 1.67 17.99 -24.01
N ILE A 279 2.78 17.80 -23.31
CA ILE A 279 3.92 16.98 -23.79
C ILE A 279 3.90 15.69 -22.96
N PRO A 280 3.37 14.58 -23.51
CA PRO A 280 3.37 13.30 -22.80
C PRO A 280 4.80 12.75 -22.68
N PRO A 281 5.05 11.83 -21.72
CA PRO A 281 6.32 11.13 -21.64
C PRO A 281 6.53 10.28 -22.90
N PHE A 282 7.78 10.22 -23.37
CA PHE A 282 8.22 9.20 -24.32
C PHE A 282 8.68 7.99 -23.50
N ILE A 283 8.05 6.83 -23.70
CA ILE A 283 8.39 5.55 -23.05
C ILE A 283 8.93 4.62 -24.13
#